data_AF-A0A936D9G5-F1
#
_entry.id   AF-A0A936D9G5-F1
#
_cell.length_a   1.000
_cell.length_b   1.000
_cell.length_c   1.000
_cell.angle_alpha   90.00
_cell.angle_beta   90.00
_cell.angle_gamma   90.00
#
_symmetry.space_group_name_H-M   'P 1'
#
loop_
_entity.id
_entity.type
_entity.pdbx_description
1 polymer ?
#
loop_
_entity_poly.entity_id
_entity_poly.type
_entity_poly.pdbx_seq_one_letter_code
_entity_poly.pdbx_strand_id
1 'polypeptide(L)'
;MSPLVQKALAAAGLSEIARARLAGEPLPKGSRERLEKADLLALGALADAVRARVAGDLVRISIRDGKAPYEVAWIARGDTSSEGAGLGLLRKVAVERVLSPDGVRVGVSYTEIGIELAQVALGFGASELRGVLANKRGLPIADDATKKVKGQGQVSAQLLQRKELSEVLAYVGRRAVFAEGDTPAEISGGETHA
;
A
#
# COMPACT_ATOMS: atom_id res chain seq x y z
N MET A 1 5.55 3.40 -19.17
CA MET A 1 4.28 2.65 -19.34
C MET A 1 4.31 1.87 -20.63
N SER A 2 3.74 0.66 -20.66
CA SER A 2 3.69 -0.17 -21.87
C SER A 2 2.70 0.37 -22.91
N PRO A 3 2.85 0.01 -24.20
CA PRO A 3 1.89 0.39 -25.25
C PRO A 3 0.47 -0.12 -24.99
N LEU A 4 0.32 -1.28 -24.34
CA LEU A 4 -0.98 -1.84 -23.97
C LEU A 4 -1.71 -0.93 -22.97
N VAL A 5 -1.01 -0.44 -21.93
CA VAL A 5 -1.58 0.49 -20.95
C VAL A 5 -1.97 1.80 -21.63
N GLN A 6 -1.13 2.33 -22.53
CA GLN A 6 -1.46 3.57 -23.25
C GLN A 6 -2.76 3.43 -24.08
N LYS A 7 -2.96 2.28 -24.75
CA LYS A 7 -4.20 1.99 -25.47
C LYS A 7 -5.41 1.89 -24.54
N ALA A 8 -5.26 1.23 -23.38
CA ALA A 8 -6.33 1.14 -22.38
C ALA A 8 -6.71 2.53 -21.82
N LEU A 9 -5.72 3.39 -21.54
CA LEU A 9 -5.96 4.76 -21.11
C LEU A 9 -6.68 5.59 -22.17
N ALA A 10 -6.33 5.41 -23.45
CA ALA A 10 -7.01 6.08 -24.56
C ALA A 10 -8.48 5.62 -24.67
N ALA A 11 -8.72 4.31 -24.61
CA ALA A 11 -10.07 3.75 -24.63
C ALA A 11 -10.92 4.23 -23.44
N ALA A 12 -10.31 4.41 -22.26
CA ALA A 12 -10.97 4.95 -21.07
C ALA A 12 -11.09 6.49 -21.06
N GLY A 13 -10.63 7.18 -22.11
CA GLY A 13 -10.65 8.65 -22.17
C GLY A 13 -9.73 9.33 -21.15
N LEU A 14 -8.68 8.64 -20.69
CA LEU A 14 -7.74 9.11 -19.65
C LEU A 14 -6.42 9.65 -20.20
N SER A 15 -6.15 9.61 -21.52
CA SER A 15 -4.86 10.00 -22.10
C SER A 15 -4.39 11.39 -21.72
N GLU A 16 -5.30 12.37 -21.74
CA GLU A 16 -4.99 13.76 -21.40
C GLU A 16 -4.61 13.92 -19.92
N ILE A 17 -5.39 13.30 -19.03
CA ILE A 17 -5.14 13.29 -17.58
C ILE A 17 -3.80 12.59 -17.30
N ALA A 18 -3.56 11.46 -17.97
CA ALA A 18 -2.32 10.70 -17.83
C ALA A 18 -1.09 11.52 -18.25
N ARG A 19 -1.16 12.18 -19.41
CA ARG A 19 -0.09 13.07 -19.89
C ARG A 19 0.20 14.18 -18.89
N ALA A 20 -0.84 14.93 -18.49
CA ALA A 20 -0.69 16.04 -17.55
C ALA A 20 -0.10 15.57 -16.23
N ARG A 21 -0.66 14.51 -15.64
CA ARG A 21 -0.25 14.04 -14.32
C ARG A 21 1.18 13.51 -14.28
N LEU A 22 1.62 12.82 -15.33
CA LEU A 22 2.97 12.26 -15.42
C LEU A 22 4.02 13.34 -15.75
N ALA A 23 3.62 14.41 -16.43
CA ALA A 23 4.46 15.59 -16.67
C ALA A 23 4.51 16.55 -15.47
N GLY A 24 3.68 16.34 -14.44
CA GLY A 24 3.55 17.28 -13.31
C GLY A 24 2.79 18.56 -13.68
N GLU A 25 2.02 18.54 -14.76
CA GLU A 25 1.18 19.65 -15.21
C GLU A 25 -0.16 19.70 -14.46
N PRO A 26 -0.83 20.87 -14.42
CA PRO A 26 -2.19 20.98 -13.91
C PRO A 26 -3.15 20.02 -14.60
N LEU A 27 -4.02 19.38 -13.82
CA LEU A 27 -5.02 18.47 -14.36
C LEU A 27 -6.12 19.21 -15.13
N PRO A 28 -6.66 18.63 -16.22
CA PRO A 28 -7.81 19.19 -16.92
C PRO A 28 -9.02 19.41 -16.01
N LYS A 29 -9.87 20.40 -16.33
CA LYS A 29 -11.15 20.58 -15.65
C LYS A 29 -12.02 19.31 -15.79
N GLY A 30 -12.76 18.99 -14.74
CA GLY A 30 -13.60 17.78 -14.71
C GLY A 30 -12.84 16.46 -14.56
N SER A 31 -11.52 16.49 -14.27
CA SER A 31 -10.72 15.26 -14.11
C SER A 31 -11.30 14.31 -13.06
N ARG A 32 -11.79 14.82 -11.93
CA ARG A 32 -12.41 13.99 -10.88
C ARG A 32 -13.57 13.16 -11.42
N GLU A 33 -14.54 13.80 -12.07
CA GLU A 33 -15.71 13.12 -12.62
C GLU A 33 -15.33 12.06 -13.67
N ARG A 34 -14.35 12.39 -14.53
CA ARG A 34 -13.82 11.45 -15.54
C ARG A 34 -13.19 10.23 -14.87
N LEU A 35 -12.38 10.41 -13.84
CA LEU A 35 -11.72 9.32 -13.12
C LEU A 35 -12.74 8.45 -12.36
N GLU A 36 -13.75 9.06 -11.74
CA GLU A 36 -14.81 8.34 -11.02
C GLU A 36 -15.63 7.42 -11.93
N LYS A 37 -15.78 7.78 -13.21
CA LYS A 37 -16.53 7.01 -14.21
C LYS A 37 -15.69 6.10 -15.10
N ALA A 38 -14.36 6.25 -15.10
CA ALA A 38 -13.46 5.51 -15.98
C ALA A 38 -13.44 4.00 -15.69
N ASP A 39 -13.03 3.22 -16.68
CA ASP A 39 -12.71 1.80 -16.48
C ASP A 39 -11.73 1.64 -15.32
N LEU A 40 -12.03 0.70 -14.42
CA LEU A 40 -11.32 0.57 -13.16
C LEU A 40 -9.87 0.08 -13.36
N LEU A 41 -9.64 -0.80 -14.33
CA LEU A 41 -8.31 -1.34 -14.61
C LEU A 41 -7.42 -0.28 -15.28
N ALA A 42 -7.97 0.49 -16.21
CA ALA A 42 -7.26 1.62 -16.82
C ALA A 42 -6.91 2.69 -15.77
N LEU A 43 -7.86 3.01 -14.89
CA LEU A 43 -7.63 3.93 -13.77
C LEU A 43 -6.56 3.41 -12.80
N GLY A 44 -6.63 2.12 -12.42
CA GLY A 44 -5.63 1.48 -11.58
C GLY A 44 -4.24 1.54 -12.20
N ALA A 45 -4.12 1.24 -13.50
CA ALA A 45 -2.85 1.32 -14.22
C ALA A 45 -2.27 2.75 -14.26
N LEU A 46 -3.12 3.78 -14.44
CA LEU A 46 -2.69 5.17 -14.35
C LEU A 46 -2.21 5.50 -12.93
N ALA A 47 -3.00 5.18 -11.92
CA ALA A 47 -2.66 5.46 -10.54
C ALA A 47 -1.38 4.77 -10.10
N ASP A 48 -1.15 3.53 -10.56
CA ASP A 48 0.08 2.79 -10.29
C ASP A 48 1.31 3.44 -10.96
N ALA A 49 1.16 3.94 -12.20
CA ALA A 49 2.21 4.68 -12.89
C ALA A 49 2.56 5.99 -12.16
N VAL A 50 1.54 6.72 -11.67
CA VAL A 50 1.75 7.93 -10.87
C VAL A 50 2.42 7.58 -9.54
N ARG A 51 1.97 6.51 -8.86
CA ARG A 51 2.59 5.99 -7.63
C ARG A 51 4.05 5.61 -7.87
N ALA A 52 4.38 4.92 -8.95
CA ALA A 52 5.76 4.55 -9.26
C ALA A 52 6.66 5.77 -9.46
N ARG A 53 6.16 6.84 -10.10
CA ARG A 53 6.90 8.11 -10.24
C ARG A 53 7.14 8.80 -8.89
N VAL A 54 6.14 8.78 -8.00
CA VAL A 54 6.16 9.52 -6.74
C VAL A 54 6.84 8.74 -5.61
N ALA A 55 6.66 7.42 -5.54
CA ALA A 55 7.10 6.53 -4.45
C ALA A 55 8.17 5.51 -4.85
N GLY A 56 8.43 5.34 -6.14
CA GLY A 56 9.24 4.22 -6.61
C GLY A 56 8.60 2.88 -6.23
N ASP A 57 9.45 1.93 -5.83
CA ASP A 57 9.10 0.60 -5.34
C ASP A 57 8.79 0.57 -3.83
N LEU A 58 8.97 1.68 -3.11
CA LEU A 58 8.80 1.73 -1.66
C LEU A 58 7.33 1.65 -1.26
N VAL A 59 7.08 0.82 -0.25
CA VAL A 59 5.81 0.73 0.47
C VAL A 59 6.13 0.92 1.94
N ARG A 60 5.68 2.03 2.52
CA ARG A 60 5.87 2.28 3.95
C ARG A 60 4.76 1.61 4.74
N ILE A 61 5.14 0.95 5.83
CA ILE A 61 4.24 0.19 6.70
C ILE A 61 4.36 0.75 8.11
N SER A 62 3.26 1.29 8.63
CA SER A 62 3.20 1.80 10.00
C SER A 62 2.43 0.81 10.85
N ILE A 63 3.10 0.18 11.81
CA ILE A 63 2.43 -0.79 12.70
C ILE A 63 2.02 -0.19 14.06
N ARG A 64 2.45 1.04 14.32
CA ARG A 64 2.09 1.88 15.47
C ARG A 64 1.65 3.25 14.97
N ASP A 65 1.03 4.02 15.86
CA ASP A 65 0.69 5.42 15.62
C ASP A 65 1.96 6.28 15.56
N GLY A 66 2.62 6.25 14.40
CA GLY A 66 3.77 7.09 14.08
C GLY A 66 3.36 8.15 13.06
N LYS A 67 3.91 9.37 13.21
CA LYS A 67 3.70 10.42 12.21
C LYS A 67 4.60 10.15 11.00
N ALA A 68 4.02 10.04 9.82
CA ALA A 68 4.81 10.02 8.58
C ALA A 68 5.53 11.36 8.39
N PRO A 69 6.73 11.38 7.76
CA PRO A 69 7.47 12.62 7.51
C PRO A 69 6.84 13.49 6.40
N TYR A 70 5.72 13.04 5.84
CA TYR A 70 4.96 13.67 4.76
C TYR A 70 3.46 13.48 5.00
N GLU A 71 2.65 14.19 4.23
CA GLU A 71 1.20 14.05 4.27
C GLU A 71 0.76 12.72 3.66
N VAL A 72 -0.21 12.07 4.30
CA VAL A 72 -0.82 10.83 3.83
C VAL A 72 -2.35 10.98 3.78
N ALA A 73 -2.93 10.85 2.60
CA ALA A 73 -4.35 10.70 2.38
C ALA A 73 -4.76 9.26 2.70
N TRP A 74 -5.33 9.04 3.89
CA TRP A 74 -5.81 7.74 4.33
C TRP A 74 -7.20 7.46 3.76
N ILE A 75 -7.30 6.42 2.93
CA ILE A 75 -8.56 6.02 2.29
C ILE A 75 -9.21 4.95 3.14
N ALA A 76 -10.30 5.34 3.81
CA ALA A 76 -11.12 4.44 4.59
C ALA A 76 -12.04 3.60 3.68
N ARG A 77 -12.32 2.38 4.13
CA ARG A 77 -13.48 1.63 3.64
C ARG A 77 -14.73 2.39 4.08
N GLY A 78 -15.55 2.81 3.12
CA GLY A 78 -16.83 3.47 3.44
C GLY A 78 -17.82 2.51 4.11
N ASP A 79 -18.93 3.04 4.58
CA ASP A 79 -19.91 2.32 5.42
C ASP A 79 -20.71 1.22 4.71
N THR A 80 -20.59 1.08 3.40
CA THR A 80 -21.39 0.12 2.65
C THR A 80 -20.76 -1.26 2.68
N SER A 81 -21.33 -2.16 3.49
CA SER A 81 -21.12 -3.62 3.47
C SER A 81 -21.68 -4.30 2.21
N SER A 82 -21.80 -3.56 1.10
CA SER A 82 -22.39 -4.04 -0.15
C SER A 82 -21.39 -4.84 -0.99
N GLU A 83 -21.94 -5.68 -1.85
CA GLU A 83 -21.23 -6.23 -3.00
C GLU A 83 -20.53 -5.08 -3.77
N GLY A 84 -19.25 -5.25 -4.09
CA GLY A 84 -18.45 -4.20 -4.75
C GLY A 84 -17.76 -3.18 -3.83
N ALA A 85 -17.92 -3.24 -2.50
CA ALA A 85 -17.23 -2.32 -1.57
C ALA A 85 -15.69 -2.30 -1.77
N GLY A 86 -15.08 -3.45 -2.06
CA GLY A 86 -13.66 -3.54 -2.39
C GLY A 86 -13.29 -2.79 -3.67
N LEU A 87 -14.06 -2.95 -4.75
CA LEU A 87 -13.85 -2.22 -6.00
C LEU A 87 -14.04 -0.71 -5.83
N GLY A 88 -15.04 -0.32 -5.02
CA GLY A 88 -15.26 1.09 -4.66
C GLY A 88 -14.07 1.69 -3.90
N LEU A 89 -13.47 0.94 -2.97
CA LEU A 89 -12.24 1.34 -2.28
C LEU A 89 -11.08 1.51 -3.26
N LEU A 90 -10.85 0.52 -4.14
CA LEU A 90 -9.77 0.58 -5.13
C LEU A 90 -9.92 1.79 -6.07
N ARG A 91 -11.15 2.10 -6.48
CA ARG A 91 -11.45 3.33 -7.24
C ARG A 91 -11.09 4.58 -6.43
N LYS A 92 -11.50 4.68 -5.16
CA LYS A 92 -11.16 5.82 -4.30
C LYS A 92 -9.65 6.00 -4.17
N VAL A 93 -8.91 4.91 -3.93
CA VAL A 93 -7.44 4.92 -3.87
C VAL A 93 -6.83 5.45 -5.17
N ALA A 94 -7.30 4.97 -6.32
CA ALA A 94 -6.75 5.37 -7.60
C ALA A 94 -7.12 6.80 -7.99
N VAL A 95 -8.37 7.22 -7.77
CA VAL A 95 -8.81 8.62 -7.96
C VAL A 95 -7.95 9.54 -7.10
N GLU A 96 -7.80 9.22 -5.81
CA GLU A 96 -7.01 10.04 -4.89
C GLU A 96 -5.57 10.12 -5.38
N ARG A 97 -4.90 9.00 -5.69
CA ARG A 97 -3.51 9.01 -6.19
C ARG A 97 -3.34 9.90 -7.44
N VAL A 98 -4.28 9.87 -8.36
CA VAL A 98 -4.19 10.70 -9.58
C VAL A 98 -4.40 12.17 -9.25
N LEU A 99 -5.33 12.51 -8.35
CA LEU A 99 -5.66 13.90 -8.01
C LEU A 99 -4.70 14.53 -7.00
N SER A 100 -4.12 13.75 -6.08
CA SER A 100 -3.27 14.28 -5.02
C SER A 100 -1.97 14.87 -5.59
N PRO A 101 -1.43 15.95 -4.98
CA PRO A 101 -0.10 16.46 -5.29
C PRO A 101 1.01 15.42 -5.08
N ASP A 102 2.16 15.61 -5.71
CA ASP A 102 3.33 14.70 -5.59
C ASP A 102 3.83 14.55 -4.14
N GLY A 103 3.66 15.58 -3.31
CA GLY A 103 4.04 15.56 -1.90
C GLY A 103 3.12 14.71 -1.00
N VAL A 104 1.96 14.29 -1.52
CA VAL A 104 0.95 13.54 -0.75
C VAL A 104 1.03 12.05 -1.09
N ARG A 105 1.12 11.22 -0.06
CA ARG A 105 1.01 9.76 -0.19
C ARG A 105 -0.44 9.31 -0.03
N VAL A 106 -0.77 8.16 -0.60
CA VAL A 106 -2.07 7.54 -0.47
C VAL A 106 -1.91 6.26 0.32
N GLY A 107 -2.71 6.13 1.38
CA GLY A 107 -2.60 5.04 2.32
C GLY A 107 -3.90 4.30 2.57
N VAL A 108 -3.77 3.03 2.97
CA VAL A 108 -4.89 2.19 3.39
C VAL A 108 -4.59 1.45 4.70
N SER A 109 -5.64 1.12 5.45
CA SER A 109 -5.55 0.38 6.71
C SER A 109 -5.81 -1.10 6.47
N TYR A 110 -4.79 -1.94 6.52
CA TYR A 110 -4.96 -3.40 6.31
C TYR A 110 -5.69 -4.07 7.47
N THR A 111 -5.72 -3.45 8.66
CA THR A 111 -6.57 -3.91 9.78
C THR A 111 -8.06 -3.70 9.48
N GLU A 112 -8.42 -2.61 8.79
CA GLU A 112 -9.81 -2.32 8.43
C GLU A 112 -10.27 -3.09 7.18
N ILE A 113 -9.37 -3.29 6.20
CA ILE A 113 -9.75 -3.79 4.87
C ILE A 113 -9.28 -5.22 4.58
N GLY A 114 -8.44 -5.79 5.43
CA GLY A 114 -7.74 -7.06 5.19
C GLY A 114 -6.45 -6.87 4.39
N ILE A 115 -5.51 -7.79 4.57
CA ILE A 115 -4.18 -7.68 3.95
C ILE A 115 -4.24 -7.92 2.44
N GLU A 116 -5.13 -8.78 1.98
CA GLU A 116 -5.30 -9.13 0.57
C GLU A 116 -5.78 -7.92 -0.22
N LEU A 117 -6.81 -7.21 0.28
CA LEU A 117 -7.29 -6.00 -0.37
C LEU A 117 -6.27 -4.86 -0.29
N ALA A 118 -5.52 -4.76 0.82
CA ALA A 118 -4.42 -3.81 0.93
C ALA A 118 -3.31 -4.05 -0.10
N GLN A 119 -2.96 -5.32 -0.36
CA GLN A 119 -2.00 -5.68 -1.41
C GLN A 119 -2.51 -5.27 -2.80
N VAL A 120 -3.78 -5.53 -3.12
CA VAL A 120 -4.37 -5.08 -4.38
C VAL A 120 -4.37 -3.55 -4.47
N ALA A 121 -4.65 -2.84 -3.38
CA ALA A 121 -4.65 -1.39 -3.35
C ALA A 121 -3.28 -0.76 -3.71
N LEU A 122 -2.17 -1.47 -3.47
CA LEU A 122 -0.83 -1.03 -3.91
C LEU A 122 -0.73 -0.93 -5.43
N GLY A 123 -1.41 -1.82 -6.17
CA GLY A 123 -1.54 -1.77 -7.63
C GLY A 123 -2.56 -0.74 -8.13
N PHE A 124 -3.29 -0.09 -7.22
CA PHE A 124 -4.21 1.01 -7.49
C PHE A 124 -3.66 2.36 -7.02
N GLY A 125 -2.40 2.42 -6.60
CA GLY A 125 -1.72 3.68 -6.27
C GLY A 125 -1.48 3.93 -4.78
N ALA A 126 -1.89 3.03 -3.89
CA ALA A 126 -1.47 3.12 -2.49
C ALA A 126 0.07 2.92 -2.39
N SER A 127 0.68 3.68 -1.48
CA SER A 127 2.11 3.55 -1.11
C SER A 127 2.34 3.45 0.40
N GLU A 128 1.28 3.59 1.19
CA GLU A 128 1.30 3.57 2.64
C GLU A 128 0.33 2.51 3.15
N LEU A 129 0.79 1.69 4.08
CA LEU A 129 0.00 0.69 4.78
C LEU A 129 0.03 0.99 6.27
N ARG A 130 -1.12 0.87 6.95
CA ARG A 130 -1.18 0.90 8.42
C ARG A 130 -2.00 -0.23 9.00
N GLY A 131 -1.67 -0.63 10.23
CA GLY A 131 -2.47 -1.59 10.97
C GLY A 131 -1.67 -2.31 12.05
N VAL A 132 -2.30 -3.26 12.74
CA VAL A 132 -1.65 -4.06 13.78
C VAL A 132 -1.10 -5.36 13.22
N LEU A 133 0.09 -5.79 13.67
CA LEU A 133 0.58 -7.14 13.38
C LEU A 133 -0.26 -8.13 14.17
N ALA A 134 -0.93 -9.04 13.45
CA ALA A 134 -1.81 -10.04 14.04
C ALA A 134 -1.29 -11.45 13.79
N ASN A 135 -1.57 -12.36 14.72
CA ASN A 135 -1.28 -13.78 14.54
C ASN A 135 -2.29 -14.43 13.58
N LYS A 136 -2.13 -15.75 13.33
CA LYS A 136 -3.03 -16.52 12.45
C LYS A 136 -4.51 -16.52 12.87
N ARG A 137 -4.82 -16.13 14.11
CA ARG A 137 -6.19 -16.00 14.64
C ARG A 137 -6.71 -14.56 14.58
N GLY A 138 -5.97 -13.64 13.97
CA GLY A 138 -6.33 -12.23 13.87
C GLY A 138 -6.10 -11.42 15.16
N LEU A 139 -5.48 -12.00 16.19
CA LEU A 139 -5.21 -11.29 17.45
C LEU A 139 -3.88 -10.54 17.38
N PRO A 140 -3.80 -9.30 17.91
CA PRO A 140 -2.56 -8.54 17.96
C PRO A 140 -1.41 -9.32 18.61
N ILE A 141 -0.22 -9.21 18.02
CA ILE A 141 1.00 -9.83 18.53
C ILE A 141 1.64 -8.88 19.55
N ALA A 142 1.76 -9.32 20.81
CA ALA A 142 2.47 -8.59 21.84
C ALA A 142 3.97 -8.41 21.50
N ASP A 143 4.59 -7.36 22.04
CA ASP A 143 5.97 -6.99 21.73
C ASP A 143 7.00 -8.06 22.14
N ASP A 144 6.73 -8.75 23.24
CA ASP A 144 7.55 -9.82 23.82
C ASP A 144 7.17 -11.23 23.32
N ALA A 145 6.17 -11.35 22.45
CA ALA A 145 5.70 -12.63 21.95
C ALA A 145 6.80 -13.33 21.15
N THR A 146 7.18 -14.55 21.57
CA THR A 146 8.15 -15.39 20.84
C THR A 146 7.48 -16.61 20.21
N LYS A 147 8.09 -17.10 19.13
CA LYS A 147 7.68 -18.31 18.41
C LYS A 147 8.90 -19.20 18.23
N LYS A 148 8.75 -20.49 18.56
CA LYS A 148 9.81 -21.48 18.35
C LYS A 148 9.92 -21.80 16.86
N VAL A 149 11.10 -21.57 16.28
CA VAL A 149 11.43 -21.87 14.89
C VAL A 149 12.48 -22.99 14.85
N LYS A 150 12.24 -24.01 14.04
CA LYS A 150 13.15 -25.15 13.90
C LYS A 150 14.51 -24.65 13.42
N GLY A 151 15.57 -24.94 14.19
CA GLY A 151 16.94 -24.53 13.87
C GLY A 151 17.32 -23.10 14.26
N GLN A 152 16.39 -22.29 14.80
CA GLN A 152 16.67 -20.91 15.22
C GLN A 152 16.25 -20.61 16.68
N GLY A 153 15.67 -21.58 17.40
CA GLY A 153 15.27 -21.39 18.78
C GLY A 153 14.00 -20.52 18.91
N GLN A 154 13.96 -19.66 19.94
CA GLN A 154 12.86 -18.70 20.13
C GLN A 154 13.17 -17.40 19.38
N VAL A 155 12.24 -16.98 18.53
CA VAL A 155 12.36 -15.79 17.69
C VAL A 155 11.17 -14.87 17.95
N SER A 156 11.36 -13.54 17.90
CA SER A 156 10.24 -12.60 18.02
C SER A 156 9.18 -12.86 16.94
N ALA A 157 7.94 -13.01 17.38
CA ALA A 157 6.81 -13.22 16.49
C ALA A 157 6.55 -11.99 15.60
N GLN A 158 6.81 -10.78 16.10
CA GLN A 158 6.69 -9.56 15.29
C GLN A 158 7.76 -9.52 14.19
N LEU A 159 9.02 -9.87 14.49
CA LEU A 159 10.09 -9.91 13.48
C LEU A 159 9.76 -10.91 12.37
N LEU A 160 9.24 -12.08 12.73
CA LEU A 160 8.82 -13.07 11.75
C LEU A 160 7.69 -12.53 10.85
N GLN A 161 6.66 -11.91 11.44
CA GLN A 161 5.53 -11.38 10.68
C GLN A 161 5.94 -10.25 9.73
N ARG A 162 6.88 -9.40 10.14
CA ARG A 162 7.43 -8.34 9.28
C ARG A 162 8.24 -8.89 8.12
N LYS A 163 9.03 -9.93 8.38
CA LYS A 163 9.77 -10.64 7.34
C LYS A 163 8.80 -11.24 6.31
N GLU A 164 7.77 -11.96 6.76
CA GLU A 164 6.74 -12.51 5.88
C GLU A 164 6.07 -11.41 5.04
N LEU A 165 5.68 -10.29 5.66
CA LEU A 165 5.07 -9.16 4.94
C LEU A 165 6.03 -8.53 3.91
N SER A 166 7.31 -8.43 4.26
CA SER A 166 8.35 -7.92 3.36
C SER A 166 8.56 -8.84 2.16
N GLU A 167 8.57 -10.16 2.38
CA GLU A 167 8.72 -11.17 1.33
C GLU A 167 7.55 -11.15 0.35
N VAL A 168 6.32 -11.02 0.85
CA VAL A 168 5.14 -10.90 0.00
C VAL A 168 5.19 -9.65 -0.88
N LEU A 169 5.64 -8.52 -0.33
CA LEU A 169 5.81 -7.28 -1.09
C LEU A 169 6.96 -7.38 -2.11
N ALA A 170 8.06 -8.03 -1.73
CA ALA A 170 9.19 -8.26 -2.62
C ALA A 170 8.80 -9.12 -3.83
N TYR A 171 7.93 -10.11 -3.65
CA TYR A 171 7.42 -10.95 -4.73
C TYR A 171 6.71 -10.16 -5.83
N VAL A 172 6.09 -9.01 -5.49
CA VAL A 172 5.43 -8.11 -6.45
C VAL A 172 6.31 -6.89 -6.82
N GLY A 173 7.61 -6.98 -6.59
CA GLY A 173 8.57 -5.93 -6.95
C GLY A 173 8.47 -4.67 -6.08
N ARG A 174 8.03 -4.80 -4.83
CA ARG A 174 7.91 -3.70 -3.85
C ARG A 174 8.86 -3.91 -2.68
N ARG A 175 9.37 -2.81 -2.10
CA ARG A 175 10.20 -2.84 -0.90
C ARG A 175 9.41 -2.33 0.29
N ALA A 176 9.25 -3.18 1.30
CA ALA A 176 8.68 -2.79 2.58
C ALA A 176 9.67 -1.91 3.37
N VAL A 177 9.18 -0.80 3.91
CA VAL A 177 9.91 0.04 4.86
C VAL A 177 9.01 0.24 6.08
N PHE A 178 9.42 -0.24 7.24
CA PHE A 178 8.66 -0.03 8.48
C PHE A 178 8.96 1.36 9.04
N ALA A 179 7.94 2.02 9.61
CA ALA A 179 8.09 3.36 10.16
C ALA A 179 9.13 3.40 11.31
N GLU A 180 9.89 4.49 11.41
CA GLU A 180 10.78 4.71 12.56
C GLU A 180 9.97 4.72 13.87
N GLY A 181 10.47 4.02 14.89
CA GLY A 181 9.74 3.69 16.11
C GLY A 181 9.06 2.32 16.09
N ASP A 182 9.01 1.67 14.92
CA ASP A 182 8.56 0.28 14.85
C ASP A 182 9.69 -0.71 15.17
N THR A 183 10.95 -0.38 15.41
CA THR A 183 12.03 -1.39 15.58
C THR A 183 11.69 -2.45 16.64
N PRO A 184 11.62 -3.75 16.31
CA PRO A 184 11.48 -4.79 17.32
C PRO A 184 12.76 -4.86 18.13
N ALA A 185 12.66 -5.19 19.42
CA ALA A 185 13.81 -5.45 20.26
C ALA A 185 14.78 -6.42 19.55
N GLU A 186 16.05 -6.05 19.47
CA GLU A 186 17.08 -6.86 18.84
C GLU A 186 17.12 -8.24 19.49
N ILE A 187 17.13 -9.29 18.68
CA ILE A 187 17.28 -10.66 19.16
C ILE A 187 18.73 -10.80 19.62
N SER A 188 18.97 -10.87 20.93
CA SER A 188 20.26 -11.36 21.43
C SER A 188 20.37 -12.82 21.00
N GLY A 189 21.18 -13.07 19.96
CA GLY A 189 21.55 -14.42 19.56
C GLY A 189 22.19 -15.10 20.76
N GLY A 190 21.59 -16.22 21.19
CA GLY A 190 22.20 -17.07 22.21
C GLY A 190 23.60 -17.47 21.74
N GLU A 191 24.58 -17.12 22.55
CA GLU A 191 25.96 -17.57 22.40
C GLU A 191 25.95 -19.10 22.32
N THR A 192 26.42 -19.61 21.18
CA THR A 192 26.81 -21.00 21.04
C THR A 192 28.02 -21.21 21.94
N HIS A 193 27.82 -21.79 23.13
CA HIS A 193 28.92 -22.31 23.91
C HIS A 193 29.58 -23.47 23.14
N ALA A 194 30.90 -23.34 22.99
CA ALA A 194 31.82 -24.33 22.46
C ALA A 194 31.87 -25.60 23.32
#